data_AF-A0A9D7N4S0-F1
#
_entry.id   AF-A0A9D7N4S0-F1
#
_cell.length_a   1.000
_cell.length_b   1.000
_cell.length_c   1.000
_cell.angle_alpha   90.00
_cell.angle_beta   90.00
_cell.angle_gamma   90.00
#
_symmetry.space_group_name_H-M   'P 1'
#
loop_
_entity.id
_entity.type
_entity.pdbx_description
1 polymer ?
#
loop_
_entity_poly.entity_id
_entity_poly.type
_entity_poly.pdbx_seq_one_letter_code
_entity_poly.pdbx_strand_id
1 'polypeptide(L)'
;MVAESFEIRLPPWLSARLVAPLQATSASERARFAIDLAARNIEHGTGGPFGAAVFQRASGKLVAVGVNLVLSTGLSCAHAEVVALSLAQRALGTPDLAPFDLELATSAEPCWMCLGAIHWSGVRSVIASARDEDVRAIGFDEGAKPADWTATLRERGTAVAIDVERDAAIAVLRRYAASGGEIYNAGE
;
A
#
# COMPACT_ATOMS: atom_id res chain seq x y z
N MET A 1 14.33 -10.81 -27.15
CA MET A 1 15.27 -10.89 -26.02
C MET A 1 14.50 -11.33 -24.79
N VAL A 2 15.05 -12.23 -23.97
CA VAL A 2 14.45 -12.67 -22.71
C VAL A 2 15.04 -11.80 -21.60
N ALA A 3 14.22 -11.27 -20.70
CA ALA A 3 14.70 -10.52 -19.54
C ALA A 3 15.23 -11.49 -18.48
N GLU A 4 16.40 -11.20 -17.90
CA GLU A 4 17.05 -12.05 -16.88
C GLU A 4 16.84 -11.54 -15.45
N SER A 5 16.34 -10.32 -15.29
CA SER A 5 16.06 -9.71 -13.99
C SER A 5 15.05 -8.57 -14.12
N PHE A 6 14.49 -8.18 -12.97
CA PHE A 6 13.75 -6.93 -12.79
C PHE A 6 14.09 -6.33 -11.43
N GLU A 7 13.91 -5.03 -11.28
CA GLU A 7 14.17 -4.33 -10.02
C GLU A 7 13.14 -3.23 -9.82
N ILE A 8 12.65 -3.08 -8.59
CA ILE A 8 11.83 -1.96 -8.16
C ILE A 8 12.64 -1.11 -7.19
N ARG A 9 12.78 0.18 -7.49
CA ARG A 9 13.44 1.18 -6.64
C ARG A 9 12.43 2.23 -6.21
N LEU A 10 12.53 2.65 -4.95
CA LEU A 10 11.74 3.78 -4.47
C LEU A 10 12.20 5.07 -5.19
N PRO A 11 11.27 6.01 -5.48
CA PRO A 11 11.63 7.29 -6.06
C PRO A 11 12.58 8.11 -5.16
N PRO A 12 13.48 8.94 -5.72
CA PRO A 12 14.44 9.73 -4.94
C PRO A 12 13.80 10.64 -3.88
N TRP A 13 12.62 11.20 -4.16
CA TRP A 13 11.89 12.08 -3.24
C TRP A 13 11.50 11.37 -1.94
N LEU A 14 11.29 10.04 -2.00
CA LEU A 14 10.89 9.24 -0.86
C LEU A 14 12.10 8.88 0.00
N SER A 15 13.22 8.53 -0.62
CA SER A 15 14.49 8.24 0.08
C SER A 15 14.97 9.41 0.93
N ALA A 16 14.79 10.65 0.46
CA ALA A 16 15.16 11.86 1.20
C ALA A 16 14.26 12.14 2.43
N ARG A 17 13.09 11.50 2.54
CA ARG A 17 12.12 11.71 3.64
C ARG A 17 12.26 10.68 4.76
N LEU A 18 12.87 9.52 4.49
CA LEU A 18 13.03 8.42 5.45
C LEU A 18 14.22 8.62 6.44
N VAL A 19 14.72 9.84 6.57
CA VAL A 19 16.01 10.16 7.23
C VAL A 19 15.88 10.31 8.75
N ALA A 20 14.66 10.34 9.30
CA ALA A 20 14.41 10.39 10.75
C ALA A 20 13.51 9.23 11.20
N PRO A 21 13.65 8.74 12.45
CA PRO A 21 12.77 7.70 12.97
C PRO A 21 11.33 8.23 13.03
N LEU A 22 10.53 7.80 12.06
CA LEU A 22 9.09 8.02 12.06
C LEU A 22 8.45 6.99 12.99
N GLN A 23 7.83 7.50 14.06
CA GLN A 23 6.99 6.71 14.96
C GLN A 23 5.54 7.14 14.78
N ALA A 24 4.69 6.19 14.41
CA ALA A 24 3.24 6.37 14.34
C ALA A 24 2.60 5.43 15.37
N THR A 25 2.02 6.02 16.40
CA THR A 25 1.56 5.32 17.61
C THR A 25 0.09 4.94 17.55
N SER A 26 -0.68 5.60 16.70
CA SER A 26 -2.11 5.32 16.48
C SER A 26 -2.40 4.82 15.06
N ALA A 27 -3.53 4.14 14.90
CA ALA A 27 -4.02 3.71 13.59
C ALA A 27 -4.23 4.91 12.64
N SER A 28 -4.75 6.03 13.16
CA SER A 28 -4.94 7.28 12.41
C SER A 28 -3.61 7.84 11.89
N GLU A 29 -2.56 7.90 12.71
CA GLU A 29 -1.24 8.36 12.28
C GLU A 29 -0.63 7.46 11.19
N ARG A 30 -0.76 6.13 11.34
CA ARG A 30 -0.27 5.16 10.35
C ARG A 30 -1.03 5.27 9.02
N ALA A 31 -2.35 5.41 9.07
CA ALA A 31 -3.19 5.64 7.89
C ALA A 31 -2.85 6.97 7.20
N ARG A 32 -2.77 8.08 7.95
CA ARG A 32 -2.38 9.39 7.40
C ARG A 32 -1.00 9.36 6.75
N PHE A 33 -0.06 8.59 7.30
CA PHE A 33 1.24 8.43 6.69
C PHE A 33 1.14 7.73 5.32
N ALA A 34 0.38 6.63 5.22
CA ALA A 34 0.14 5.95 3.94
C ALA A 34 -0.59 6.85 2.92
N ILE A 35 -1.55 7.65 3.38
CA ILE A 35 -2.28 8.63 2.56
C ILE A 35 -1.36 9.77 2.09
N ASP A 36 -0.46 10.27 2.93
CA ASP A 36 0.55 11.27 2.56
C ASP A 36 1.54 10.73 1.51
N LEU A 37 1.92 9.44 1.60
CA LEU A 37 2.71 8.78 0.57
C LEU A 37 1.96 8.74 -0.77
N ALA A 38 0.68 8.35 -0.76
CA ALA A 38 -0.18 8.36 -1.95
C ALA A 38 -0.28 9.76 -2.55
N ALA A 39 -0.51 10.77 -1.70
CA ALA A 39 -0.61 12.16 -2.11
C ALA A 39 0.64 12.66 -2.84
N ARG A 40 1.81 12.41 -2.26
CA ARG A 40 3.10 12.82 -2.81
C ARG A 40 3.48 12.07 -4.07
N ASN A 41 3.08 10.80 -4.18
CA ASN A 41 3.32 10.02 -5.40
C ASN A 41 2.68 10.68 -6.63
N ILE A 42 1.50 11.29 -6.44
CA ILE A 42 0.83 12.12 -7.44
C ILE A 42 1.60 13.43 -7.67
N GLU A 43 1.92 14.17 -6.61
CA GLU A 43 2.60 15.48 -6.69
C GLU A 43 3.94 15.39 -7.43
N HIS A 44 4.66 14.28 -7.27
CA HIS A 44 5.93 14.02 -7.93
C HIS A 44 5.80 13.31 -9.28
N GLY A 45 4.57 12.96 -9.71
CA GLY A 45 4.32 12.27 -10.97
C GLY A 45 4.99 10.89 -11.08
N THR A 46 5.17 10.19 -9.95
CA THR A 46 5.89 8.91 -9.92
C THR A 46 5.01 7.67 -9.98
N GLY A 47 3.68 7.83 -9.91
CA GLY A 47 2.72 6.77 -10.17
C GLY A 47 1.31 7.09 -9.67
N GLY A 48 0.49 6.05 -9.51
CA GLY A 48 -0.92 6.17 -9.11
C GLY A 48 -1.13 6.64 -7.66
N PRO A 49 -2.39 6.93 -7.28
CA PRO A 49 -2.75 7.55 -6.01
C PRO A 49 -2.80 6.57 -4.83
N PHE A 50 -1.79 5.71 -4.70
CA PHE A 50 -1.74 4.68 -3.66
C PHE A 50 -0.40 4.66 -2.94
N GLY A 51 -0.48 4.50 -1.62
CA GLY A 51 0.65 4.46 -0.70
C GLY A 51 0.41 3.46 0.41
N ALA A 52 1.48 2.83 0.88
CA ALA A 52 1.45 1.87 1.96
C ALA A 52 2.72 1.95 2.81
N ALA A 53 2.62 1.54 4.07
CA ALA A 53 3.73 1.53 5.00
C ALA A 53 3.61 0.38 5.99
N VAL A 54 4.75 -0.22 6.33
CA VAL A 54 4.86 -1.31 7.31
C VAL A 54 5.44 -0.75 8.59
N PHE A 55 4.77 -0.98 9.71
CA PHE A 55 5.17 -0.53 11.04
C PHE A 55 5.32 -1.72 11.99
N GLN A 56 6.22 -1.61 12.96
CA GLN A 56 6.17 -2.44 14.16
C GLN A 56 4.97 -2.04 15.02
N ARG A 57 4.12 -3.00 15.39
CA ARG A 57 2.84 -2.70 16.06
C ARG A 57 3.03 -2.06 17.43
N ALA A 58 3.90 -2.65 18.25
CA ALA A 58 4.13 -2.20 19.62
C ALA A 58 4.87 -0.86 19.72
N SER A 59 5.90 -0.65 18.89
CA SER A 59 6.76 0.54 18.96
C SER A 59 6.31 1.69 18.05
N GLY A 60 5.45 1.42 17.07
CA GLY A 60 5.08 2.37 16.02
C GLY A 60 6.20 2.71 15.06
N LYS A 61 7.35 2.02 15.14
CA LYS A 61 8.51 2.27 14.28
C LYS A 61 8.21 1.88 12.84
N LEU A 62 8.48 2.80 11.91
CA LEU A 62 8.45 2.51 10.47
C LEU A 62 9.52 1.48 10.08
N VAL A 63 9.13 0.47 9.32
CA VAL A 63 10.01 -0.60 8.80
C VAL A 63 10.25 -0.43 7.31
N ALA A 64 9.19 -0.20 6.53
CA ALA A 64 9.27 -0.02 5.08
C ALA A 64 8.09 0.81 4.56
N VAL A 65 8.24 1.34 3.35
CA VAL A 65 7.22 2.11 2.64
C VAL A 65 7.10 1.62 1.21
N GLY A 66 5.92 1.82 0.62
CA GLY A 66 5.66 1.56 -0.78
C GLY A 66 4.70 2.60 -1.34
N VAL A 67 4.85 2.88 -2.62
CA VAL A 67 3.91 3.68 -3.41
C VAL A 67 3.62 2.92 -4.69
N ASN A 68 2.53 3.25 -5.36
CA ASN A 68 2.24 2.68 -6.67
C ASN A 68 3.30 3.12 -7.69
N LEU A 69 3.96 2.16 -8.33
CA LEU A 69 5.02 2.39 -9.32
C LEU A 69 4.73 1.70 -10.65
N VAL A 70 3.48 1.31 -10.90
CA VAL A 70 3.12 0.50 -12.08
C VAL A 70 3.53 1.19 -13.38
N LEU A 71 3.10 2.44 -13.58
CA LEU A 71 3.39 3.19 -14.80
C LEU A 71 4.88 3.55 -14.94
N SER A 72 5.53 3.93 -13.83
CA SER A 72 6.94 4.36 -13.85
C SER A 72 7.93 3.21 -14.03
N THR A 73 7.55 1.98 -13.68
CA THR A 73 8.39 0.78 -13.84
C THR A 73 7.97 -0.12 -15.01
N GLY A 74 6.74 0.02 -15.52
CA GLY A 74 6.17 -0.91 -16.48
C GLY A 74 5.82 -2.28 -15.89
N LEU A 75 5.80 -2.42 -14.55
CA LEU A 75 5.53 -3.67 -13.85
C LEU A 75 4.15 -3.61 -13.19
N SER A 76 3.20 -4.41 -13.67
CA SER A 76 1.82 -4.44 -13.15
C SER A 76 1.73 -4.83 -11.68
N CYS A 77 2.70 -5.58 -11.15
CA CYS A 77 2.75 -5.98 -9.75
C CYS A 77 3.27 -4.90 -8.79
N ALA A 78 3.76 -3.75 -9.30
CA ALA A 78 4.37 -2.69 -8.49
C ALA A 78 3.33 -1.81 -7.75
N HIS A 79 2.36 -2.44 -7.10
CA HIS A 79 1.38 -1.81 -6.23
C HIS A 79 2.02 -1.42 -4.89
N ALA A 80 1.44 -0.43 -4.21
CA ALA A 80 2.02 0.13 -3.00
C ALA A 80 2.23 -0.92 -1.90
N GLU A 81 1.25 -1.81 -1.70
CA GLU A 81 1.28 -2.88 -0.70
C GLU A 81 2.35 -3.92 -1.02
N VAL A 82 2.45 -4.35 -2.29
CA VAL A 82 3.47 -5.30 -2.75
C VAL A 82 4.86 -4.70 -2.53
N VAL A 83 5.07 -3.45 -2.94
CA VAL A 83 6.35 -2.74 -2.76
C VAL A 83 6.71 -2.62 -1.28
N ALA A 84 5.76 -2.20 -0.43
CA ALA A 84 6.00 -2.04 1.00
C ALA A 84 6.36 -3.37 1.69
N LEU A 85 5.64 -4.44 1.39
CA LEU A 85 5.88 -5.76 1.96
C LEU A 85 7.21 -6.36 1.47
N SER A 86 7.51 -6.26 0.17
CA SER A 86 8.78 -6.73 -0.39
C SER A 86 9.98 -5.98 0.20
N LEU A 87 9.86 -4.67 0.41
CA LEU A 87 10.91 -3.89 1.05
C LEU A 87 11.05 -4.20 2.55
N ALA A 88 9.95 -4.50 3.25
CA ALA A 88 10.01 -4.97 4.63
C ALA A 88 10.74 -6.31 4.74
N GLN A 89 10.41 -7.26 3.85
CA GLN A 89 11.09 -8.56 3.74
C GLN A 89 12.59 -8.38 3.44
N ARG A 90 12.93 -7.46 2.54
CA ARG A 90 14.32 -7.14 2.21
C ARG A 90 15.07 -6.54 3.40
N ALA A 91 14.44 -5.61 4.13
CA ALA A 91 15.03 -4.97 5.30
C ALA A 91 15.27 -5.93 6.46
N LEU A 92 14.40 -6.94 6.62
CA LEU A 92 14.48 -7.94 7.69
C LEU A 92 15.21 -9.22 7.27
N GLY A 93 15.56 -9.36 5.99
CA GLY A 93 16.31 -10.49 5.46
C GLY A 93 15.52 -11.81 5.44
N THR A 94 14.20 -11.75 5.31
CA THR A 94 13.31 -12.92 5.41
C THR A 94 12.04 -12.74 4.59
N PRO A 95 11.54 -13.81 3.93
CA PRO A 95 10.23 -13.77 3.26
C PRO A 95 9.05 -13.81 4.23
N ASP A 96 9.23 -14.35 5.45
CA ASP A 96 8.18 -14.44 6.47
C ASP A 96 8.34 -13.35 7.52
N LEU A 97 7.36 -12.44 7.58
CA LEU A 97 7.28 -11.33 8.53
C LEU A 97 6.57 -11.68 9.84
N ALA A 98 6.00 -12.88 9.98
CA ALA A 98 5.24 -13.29 11.17
C ALA A 98 6.02 -13.16 12.49
N PRO A 99 7.35 -13.42 12.55
CA PRO A 99 8.12 -13.27 13.79
C PRO A 99 8.25 -11.83 14.31
N PHE A 100 7.89 -10.81 13.52
CA PHE A 100 8.22 -9.41 13.81
C PHE A 100 7.03 -8.56 14.30
N ASP A 101 5.83 -9.13 14.40
CA ASP A 101 4.58 -8.45 14.80
C ASP A 101 4.38 -7.09 14.09
N LEU A 102 4.25 -7.17 12.75
CA LEU A 102 4.14 -6.01 11.88
C LEU A 102 2.69 -5.71 11.48
N GLU A 103 2.44 -4.44 11.19
CA GLU A 103 1.19 -3.91 10.65
C GLU A 103 1.44 -3.20 9.32
N LEU A 104 0.61 -3.51 8.33
CA LEU A 104 0.55 -2.81 7.06
C LEU A 104 -0.56 -1.74 7.13
N ALA A 105 -0.21 -0.47 6.97
CA ALA A 105 -1.18 0.59 6.69
C ALA A 105 -1.19 0.88 5.19
N THR A 106 -2.37 0.88 4.58
CA THR A 106 -2.58 1.15 3.15
C THR A 106 -3.63 2.25 2.95
N SER A 107 -3.39 3.13 1.97
CA SER A 107 -4.26 4.26 1.65
C SER A 107 -5.61 3.83 1.06
N ALA A 108 -5.73 2.59 0.60
CA ALA A 108 -6.97 1.99 0.11
C ALA A 108 -7.03 0.52 0.51
N GLU A 109 -8.23 -0.06 0.52
CA GLU A 109 -8.39 -1.51 0.62
C GLU A 109 -7.55 -2.21 -0.45
N PRO A 110 -6.94 -3.37 -0.11
CA PRO A 110 -6.06 -4.06 -1.04
C PRO A 110 -6.87 -4.68 -2.18
N CYS A 111 -6.38 -4.56 -3.42
CA CYS A 111 -6.95 -5.27 -4.56
C CYS A 111 -6.75 -6.78 -4.42
N TRP A 112 -7.38 -7.58 -5.30
CA TRP A 112 -7.27 -9.04 -5.27
C TRP A 112 -5.82 -9.56 -5.23
N MET A 113 -4.91 -8.96 -6.01
CA MET A 113 -3.48 -9.31 -5.98
C MET A 113 -2.83 -8.96 -4.63
N CYS A 114 -3.08 -7.76 -4.12
CA CYS A 114 -2.47 -7.29 -2.88
C CYS A 114 -3.00 -8.04 -1.67
N LEU A 115 -4.27 -8.48 -1.69
CA LEU A 115 -4.83 -9.37 -0.67
C LEU A 115 -4.05 -10.69 -0.60
N GLY A 116 -3.71 -11.28 -1.75
CA GLY A 116 -2.82 -12.44 -1.82
C GLY A 116 -1.42 -12.15 -1.29
N ALA A 117 -0.83 -11.00 -1.63
CA ALA A 117 0.48 -10.61 -1.12
C ALA A 117 0.49 -10.47 0.42
N ILE A 118 -0.52 -9.82 0.98
CA ILE A 118 -0.72 -9.67 2.42
C ILE A 118 -0.82 -11.04 3.08
N HIS A 119 -1.65 -11.93 2.52
CA HIS A 119 -1.88 -13.28 3.01
C HIS A 119 -0.59 -14.12 3.12
N TRP A 120 0.36 -13.93 2.20
CA TRP A 120 1.65 -14.66 2.20
C TRP A 120 2.76 -13.96 2.98
N SER A 121 2.63 -12.66 3.26
CA SER A 121 3.72 -11.87 3.83
C SER A 121 4.06 -12.18 5.29
N GLY A 122 3.09 -12.66 6.07
CA GLY A 122 3.23 -12.87 7.51
C GLY A 122 2.85 -11.67 8.40
N VAL A 123 2.41 -10.54 7.84
CA VAL A 123 1.93 -9.41 8.66
C VAL A 123 0.70 -9.80 9.49
N ARG A 124 0.62 -9.27 10.72
CA ARG A 124 -0.41 -9.65 11.72
C ARG A 124 -1.50 -8.60 11.88
N SER A 125 -1.39 -7.46 11.20
CA SER A 125 -2.42 -6.44 11.19
C SER A 125 -2.42 -5.66 9.87
N VAL A 126 -3.61 -5.23 9.44
CA VAL A 126 -3.83 -4.38 8.28
C VAL A 126 -4.74 -3.22 8.66
N ILE A 127 -4.34 -2.01 8.29
CA ILE A 127 -5.17 -0.81 8.30
C ILE A 127 -5.45 -0.40 6.86
N ALA A 128 -6.72 -0.27 6.49
CA ALA A 128 -7.15 0.24 5.20
C ALA A 128 -7.99 1.51 5.35
N SER A 129 -7.78 2.45 4.41
CA SER A 129 -8.40 3.78 4.47
C SER A 129 -9.59 3.89 3.49
N ALA A 130 -9.35 4.17 2.21
CA ALA A 130 -10.40 4.18 1.18
C ALA A 130 -10.95 2.78 0.92
N ARG A 131 -12.24 2.65 0.60
CA ARG A 131 -12.88 1.38 0.25
C ARG A 131 -12.75 1.05 -1.24
N ASP A 132 -13.02 -0.21 -1.56
CA ASP A 132 -13.18 -0.70 -2.94
C ASP A 132 -14.03 0.25 -3.81
N GLU A 133 -15.20 0.64 -3.31
CA GLU A 133 -16.13 1.53 -4.02
C GLU A 133 -15.53 2.93 -4.30
N ASP A 134 -14.66 3.44 -3.43
CA ASP A 134 -14.00 4.73 -3.61
C ASP A 134 -12.93 4.65 -4.71
N VAL A 135 -12.22 3.52 -4.76
CA VAL A 135 -11.18 3.23 -5.76
C VAL A 135 -11.81 3.02 -7.13
N ARG A 136 -12.88 2.22 -7.21
CA ARG A 136 -13.63 1.99 -8.45
C ARG A 136 -14.31 3.25 -8.97
N ALA A 137 -14.77 4.14 -8.08
CA ALA A 137 -15.38 5.40 -8.48
C ALA A 137 -14.45 6.33 -9.30
N ILE A 138 -13.12 6.14 -9.20
CA ILE A 138 -12.14 6.87 -10.01
C ILE A 138 -11.57 6.05 -11.18
N GLY A 139 -12.13 4.88 -11.46
CA GLY A 139 -11.84 4.07 -12.65
C GLY A 139 -10.85 2.91 -12.46
N PHE A 140 -10.26 2.74 -11.28
CA PHE A 140 -9.38 1.58 -11.01
C PHE A 140 -10.17 0.30 -10.79
N ASP A 141 -9.64 -0.83 -11.24
CA ASP A 141 -10.21 -2.16 -10.95
C ASP A 141 -9.55 -2.80 -9.72
N GLU A 142 -10.38 -3.31 -8.82
CA GLU A 142 -9.98 -4.04 -7.61
C GLU A 142 -9.94 -5.57 -7.82
N GLY A 143 -10.33 -6.04 -9.02
CA GLY A 143 -10.37 -7.44 -9.42
C GLY A 143 -11.52 -8.21 -8.78
N ALA A 144 -11.43 -9.54 -8.79
CA ALA A 144 -12.42 -10.46 -8.22
C ALA A 144 -12.31 -10.59 -6.68
N LYS A 145 -12.12 -9.46 -5.99
CA LYS A 145 -11.98 -9.40 -4.53
C LYS A 145 -13.23 -9.99 -3.85
N PRO A 146 -13.10 -10.84 -2.81
CA PRO A 146 -14.25 -11.37 -2.09
C PRO A 146 -14.97 -10.23 -1.37
N ALA A 147 -16.29 -10.28 -1.35
CA ALA A 147 -17.09 -9.25 -0.66
C ALA A 147 -16.69 -9.09 0.82
N ASP A 148 -16.36 -10.19 1.51
CA ASP A 148 -15.79 -10.16 2.86
C ASP A 148 -14.31 -10.56 2.86
N TRP A 149 -13.49 -9.79 2.15
CA TRP A 149 -12.04 -9.98 2.17
C TRP A 149 -11.47 -9.87 3.60
N THR A 150 -12.11 -9.11 4.49
CA THR A 150 -11.62 -8.93 5.86
C THR A 150 -11.67 -10.23 6.67
N ALA A 151 -12.72 -11.05 6.50
CA ALA A 151 -12.81 -12.36 7.11
C ALA A 151 -11.65 -13.28 6.67
N THR A 152 -11.29 -13.24 5.38
CA THR A 152 -10.21 -14.10 4.84
C THR A 152 -8.85 -13.85 5.52
N LEU A 153 -8.59 -12.62 5.95
CA LEU A 153 -7.38 -12.28 6.72
C LEU A 153 -7.54 -12.63 8.21
N ARG A 154 -8.71 -12.36 8.80
CA ARG A 154 -8.98 -12.64 10.23
C ARG A 154 -8.92 -14.13 10.54
N GLU A 155 -9.39 -15.00 9.65
CA GLU A 155 -9.29 -16.46 9.79
C GLU A 155 -7.86 -16.97 9.92
N ARG A 156 -6.87 -16.20 9.44
CA ARG A 156 -5.44 -16.50 9.59
C ARG A 156 -4.75 -15.76 10.73
N GLY A 157 -5.55 -15.08 11.57
CA GLY A 157 -5.05 -14.31 12.71
C GLY A 157 -4.43 -12.96 12.33
N THR A 158 -4.76 -12.41 11.17
CA THR A 158 -4.41 -11.03 10.80
C THR A 158 -5.55 -10.10 11.19
N ALA A 159 -5.29 -9.16 12.10
CA ALA A 159 -6.26 -8.14 12.48
C ALA A 159 -6.50 -7.18 11.31
N VAL A 160 -7.73 -6.66 11.18
CA VAL A 160 -8.09 -5.75 10.09
C VAL A 160 -8.93 -4.61 10.62
N ALA A 161 -8.46 -3.38 10.40
CA ALA A 161 -9.19 -2.14 10.60
C ALA A 161 -9.45 -1.48 9.23
N ILE A 162 -10.70 -1.07 8.99
CA ILE A 162 -11.15 -0.40 7.76
C ILE A 162 -11.68 0.99 8.09
N ASP A 163 -11.91 1.81 7.07
CA ASP A 163 -12.44 3.18 7.18
C ASP A 163 -11.56 4.15 7.99
N VAL A 164 -10.30 3.80 8.25
CA VAL A 164 -9.41 4.65 9.04
C VAL A 164 -8.97 5.82 8.17
N GLU A 165 -9.38 7.04 8.54
CA GLU A 165 -9.09 8.26 7.76
C GLU A 165 -9.62 8.21 6.31
N ARG A 166 -10.74 7.51 6.10
CA ARG A 166 -11.35 7.29 4.77
C ARG A 166 -11.57 8.58 3.98
N ASP A 167 -12.12 9.62 4.59
CA ASP A 167 -12.39 10.89 3.90
C ASP A 167 -11.11 11.54 3.35
N ALA A 168 -10.01 11.45 4.10
CA ALA A 168 -8.72 11.96 3.65
C ALA A 168 -8.17 11.14 2.47
N ALA A 169 -8.35 9.83 2.48
CA ALA A 169 -7.98 8.96 1.37
C ALA A 169 -8.81 9.25 0.11
N ILE A 170 -10.14 9.41 0.26
CA ILE A 170 -11.04 9.79 -0.83
C ILE A 170 -10.63 11.12 -1.45
N ALA A 171 -10.22 12.10 -0.65
CA ALA A 171 -9.75 13.39 -1.16
C ALA A 171 -8.52 13.25 -2.07
N VAL A 172 -7.59 12.36 -1.73
CA VAL A 172 -6.42 12.06 -2.57
C VAL A 172 -6.83 11.37 -3.89
N LEU A 173 -7.73 10.38 -3.83
CA LEU A 173 -8.26 9.70 -5.02
C LEU A 173 -8.95 10.69 -5.98
N ARG A 174 -9.84 11.54 -5.45
CA ARG A 174 -10.54 12.58 -6.23
C ARG A 174 -9.58 13.57 -6.87
N ARG A 175 -8.51 13.95 -6.16
CA ARG A 175 -7.49 14.85 -6.72
C ARG A 175 -6.78 14.22 -7.92
N TYR A 176 -6.43 12.94 -7.86
CA TYR A 176 -5.82 12.23 -8.99
C TYR A 176 -6.74 12.16 -10.21
N ALA A 177 -8.01 11.83 -9.99
CA ALA A 177 -9.01 11.80 -11.05
C ALA A 177 -9.18 13.19 -11.70
N ALA A 178 -9.26 14.25 -10.89
CA ALA A 178 -9.40 15.61 -11.36
C ALA A 178 -8.17 16.14 -12.13
N SER A 179 -6.97 15.62 -11.85
CA SER A 179 -5.75 15.96 -12.60
C SER A 179 -5.62 15.22 -13.93
N GLY A 180 -6.59 14.35 -14.30
CA GLY A 180 -6.50 13.52 -15.49
C GLY A 180 -5.46 12.40 -15.37
N GLY A 181 -5.26 11.89 -14.15
CA GLY A 181 -4.30 10.83 -13.87
C GLY A 181 -4.57 9.57 -14.70
N GLU A 182 -3.51 8.94 -15.17
CA GLU A 182 -3.60 7.75 -16.03
C GLU A 182 -4.10 6.54 -15.23
N ILE A 183 -5.15 5.89 -15.73
CA ILE A 183 -5.69 4.66 -15.16
C ILE A 183 -5.14 3.50 -15.99
N TYR A 184 -4.39 2.61 -15.35
CA TYR A 184 -3.93 1.38 -15.96
C TYR A 184 -4.90 0.23 -15.61
N ASN A 185 -5.05 -0.72 -16.52
CA ASN A 185 -5.95 -1.88 -16.35
C ASN A 185 -7.37 -1.49 -15.89
N ALA A 186 -7.94 -0.43 -16.47
CA ALA A 186 -9.38 -0.17 -16.37
C ALA A 186 -10.08 -1.35 -17.05
N GLY A 187 -10.56 -2.33 -16.28
CA GLY A 187 -11.17 -3.54 -16.82
C GLY A 187 -12.24 -3.20 -17.87
N GLU A 188 -12.05 -3.68 -19.09
CA GLU A 188 -13.10 -3.74 -20.12
C GLU A 188 -14.00 -4.97 -19.87
#